data_AF-A0A969LEX7-F1
#
_entry.id   AF-A0A969LEX7-F1
#
_cell.length_a   1.000
_cell.length_b   1.000
_cell.length_c   1.000
_cell.angle_alpha   90.00
_cell.angle_beta   90.00
_cell.angle_gamma   90.00
#
_symmetry.space_group_name_H-M   'P 1'
#
loop_
_entity.id
_entity.type
_entity.pdbx_description
1 polymer ?
#
loop_
_entity_poly.entity_id
_entity_poly.type
_entity_poly.pdbx_seq_one_letter_code
_entity_poly.pdbx_strand_id
1 'polypeptide(L)'
;APSLVGALLILASAHQRLWRPVLWASATAIVLSVVIWVRSPTGLWVLPLVAAILAGVAWRASPGFARFTLQFLGVLGAMSCLRDWDYLLSENAVINGQSILSDTGQIEAVLGLPHWLWAGLIIATSALMVGAALKYALAESRLRPPPRKPPANVLQFRR
;
A
#
# COMPACT_ATOMS: atom_id res chain seq x y z
N ALA A 1 0.75 8.07 -7.83
CA ALA A 1 1.19 8.16 -6.41
C ALA A 1 0.67 7.00 -5.52
N PRO A 2 -0.62 6.60 -5.55
CA PRO A 2 -1.15 5.55 -4.66
C PRO A 2 -0.54 4.16 -4.88
N SER A 3 -0.30 3.80 -6.15
CA SER A 3 0.31 2.53 -6.54
C SER A 3 1.76 2.37 -6.09
N LEU A 4 2.54 3.47 -6.10
CA LEU A 4 3.90 3.50 -5.58
C LEU A 4 3.91 3.27 -4.06
N VAL A 5 3.06 3.98 -3.32
CA VAL A 5 2.93 3.80 -1.86
C VAL A 5 2.45 2.39 -1.53
N GLY A 6 1.44 1.88 -2.24
CA GLY A 6 0.97 0.50 -2.11
C GLY A 6 2.08 -0.53 -2.36
N ALA A 7 2.85 -0.38 -3.43
CA ALA A 7 3.96 -1.27 -3.75
C ALA A 7 5.09 -1.21 -2.70
N LEU A 8 5.42 -0.02 -2.18
CA LEU A 8 6.40 0.15 -1.11
C LEU A 8 5.92 -0.49 0.20
N LEU A 9 4.64 -0.39 0.54
CA LEU A 9 4.05 -1.05 1.71
C LEU A 9 4.09 -2.58 1.58
N ILE A 10 3.81 -3.13 0.40
CA ILE A 10 3.92 -4.57 0.14
C ILE A 10 5.38 -5.02 0.20
N LEU A 11 6.32 -4.27 -0.37
CA LEU A 11 7.75 -4.59 -0.30
C LEU A 11 8.28 -4.52 1.15
N ALA A 12 7.84 -3.54 1.93
CA ALA A 12 8.17 -3.44 3.34
C ALA A 12 7.58 -4.58 4.19
N SER A 13 6.41 -5.12 3.79
CA SER A 13 5.82 -6.31 4.41
C SER A 13 6.71 -7.56 4.30
N ALA A 14 7.61 -7.61 3.31
CA ALA A 14 8.55 -8.72 3.17
C ALA A 14 9.76 -8.66 4.12
N HIS A 15 9.98 -7.53 4.82
CA HIS A 15 11.07 -7.37 5.78
C HIS A 15 10.54 -7.20 7.20
N GLN A 16 10.72 -8.22 8.05
CA GLN A 16 10.21 -8.22 9.43
C GLN A 16 10.65 -7.02 10.28
N ARG A 17 11.85 -6.49 10.01
CA ARG A 17 12.38 -5.29 10.70
C ARG A 17 11.61 -4.00 10.36
N LEU A 18 10.93 -3.95 9.22
CA LEU A 18 10.24 -2.76 8.72
C LEU A 18 8.77 -2.70 9.09
N TRP A 19 8.18 -3.78 9.64
CA TRP A 19 6.75 -3.83 9.93
C TRP A 19 6.28 -2.73 10.89
N ARG A 20 6.92 -2.62 12.07
CA ARG A 20 6.55 -1.62 13.06
C ARG A 20 6.90 -0.19 12.63
N PRO A 21 8.10 0.09 12.08
CA PRO A 21 8.44 1.42 11.57
C PRO A 21 7.46 1.92 10.51
N VAL A 22 7.03 1.05 9.58
CA VAL A 22 6.12 1.44 8.49
C VAL A 22 4.71 1.71 8.99
N LEU A 23 4.22 0.94 9.96
CA LEU A 23 2.92 1.24 10.60
C LEU A 23 2.96 2.57 11.36
N TRP A 24 4.04 2.86 12.08
CA TRP A 24 4.25 4.15 12.73
C TRP A 24 4.32 5.29 11.71
N ALA A 25 5.12 5.14 10.65
CA ALA A 25 5.23 6.12 9.59
C ALA A 25 3.87 6.41 8.93
N SER A 26 3.07 5.36 8.69
CA SER A 26 1.72 5.48 8.12
C SER A 26 0.77 6.23 9.06
N ALA A 27 0.78 5.89 10.36
CA ALA A 27 -0.03 6.59 11.36
C ALA A 27 0.38 8.07 11.48
N THR A 28 1.68 8.36 11.52
CA THR A 28 2.19 9.74 11.57
C THR A 28 1.81 10.53 10.32
N ALA A 29 1.92 9.92 9.13
CA ALA A 29 1.52 10.56 7.88
C ALA A 29 0.03 10.93 7.86
N ILE A 30 -0.84 10.05 8.39
CA ILE A 30 -2.28 10.34 8.52
C ILE A 30 -2.50 11.52 9.48
N VAL A 31 -1.86 11.51 10.66
CA VAL A 31 -2.01 12.62 11.63
C VAL A 31 -1.55 13.95 11.03
N LEU A 32 -0.39 13.98 10.38
CA LEU A 32 0.12 15.17 9.72
C LEU A 32 -0.82 15.65 8.61
N SER A 33 -1.37 14.71 7.81
CA SER A 33 -2.35 15.03 6.77
C SER A 33 -3.61 15.67 7.35
N VAL A 34 -4.12 15.14 8.47
CA VAL A 34 -5.28 15.69 9.18
C VAL A 34 -5.01 17.12 9.65
N VAL A 35 -3.87 17.36 10.28
CA VAL A 35 -3.51 18.68 10.83
C VAL A 35 -3.39 19.72 9.72
N ILE A 36 -2.69 19.39 8.63
CA ILE A 36 -2.36 20.36 7.58
C ILE A 36 -3.54 20.61 6.65
N TRP A 37 -4.18 19.54 6.14
CA TRP A 37 -5.05 19.60 4.96
C TRP A 37 -6.53 19.34 5.24
N VAL A 38 -6.88 18.65 6.33
CA VAL A 38 -8.26 18.24 6.56
C VAL A 38 -9.03 19.35 7.28
N ARG A 39 -10.13 19.76 6.66
CA ARG A 39 -11.08 20.74 7.21
C ARG A 39 -12.52 20.22 7.28
N SER A 40 -12.75 18.96 6.90
CA SER A 40 -14.07 18.34 6.98
C SER A 40 -14.31 17.69 8.35
N PRO A 41 -15.52 17.80 8.92
CA PRO A 41 -15.84 17.21 10.22
C PRO A 41 -15.70 15.68 10.18
N THR A 42 -16.13 15.02 9.10
CA THR A 42 -15.97 13.57 8.93
C THR A 42 -14.50 13.16 8.90
N GLY A 43 -13.64 13.92 8.20
CA GLY A 43 -12.21 13.64 8.13
C GLY A 43 -11.50 13.80 9.48
N LEU A 44 -11.94 14.75 10.30
CA LEU A 44 -11.38 14.99 11.64
C LEU A 44 -11.68 13.86 12.64
N TRP A 45 -12.73 13.06 12.44
CA TRP A 45 -13.02 11.92 13.32
C TRP A 45 -12.46 10.61 12.77
N VAL A 46 -12.69 10.34 11.49
CA VAL A 46 -12.36 9.05 10.88
C VAL A 46 -10.85 8.86 10.77
N LEU A 47 -10.11 9.88 10.31
CA LEU A 47 -8.69 9.73 10.04
C LEU A 47 -7.85 9.58 11.33
N PRO A 48 -8.09 10.34 12.42
CA PRO A 48 -7.42 10.09 13.69
C PRO A 48 -7.76 8.72 14.29
N LEU A 49 -9.00 8.24 14.12
CA LEU A 49 -9.37 6.89 14.55
C LEU A 49 -8.56 5.82 13.80
N VAL A 50 -8.44 5.95 12.48
CA VAL A 50 -7.60 5.04 11.67
C VAL A 50 -6.14 5.11 12.10
N ALA A 51 -5.60 6.31 12.32
CA ALA A 51 -4.23 6.48 12.81
C ALA A 51 -4.02 5.82 14.19
N ALA A 52 -4.99 5.96 15.10
CA ALA A 52 -4.95 5.33 16.42
C ALA A 52 -4.97 3.79 16.33
N ILE A 53 -5.80 3.22 15.44
CA ILE A 53 -5.83 1.78 15.19
C ILE A 53 -4.46 1.31 14.68
N LEU A 54 -3.88 1.99 13.69
CA LEU A 54 -2.57 1.62 13.14
C LEU A 54 -1.45 1.73 14.18
N ALA A 55 -1.45 2.77 15.01
CA ALA A 55 -0.52 2.92 16.11
C ALA A 55 -0.70 1.81 17.17
N GLY A 56 -1.94 1.44 17.48
CA GLY A 56 -2.25 0.33 18.38
C GLY A 56 -1.73 -1.01 17.85
N VAL A 57 -1.88 -1.26 16.55
CA VAL A 57 -1.28 -2.43 15.88
C VAL A 57 0.25 -2.36 15.96
N ALA A 58 0.87 -1.21 15.68
CA ALA A 58 2.31 -1.06 15.74
C ALA A 58 2.89 -1.30 17.15
N TRP A 59 2.15 -0.92 18.18
CA TRP A 59 2.57 -1.03 19.58
C TRP A 59 2.50 -2.47 20.09
N ARG A 60 1.36 -3.16 19.89
CA ARG A 60 1.04 -4.36 20.68
C ARG A 60 0.60 -5.58 19.87
N ALA A 61 0.53 -5.47 18.54
CA ALA A 61 0.13 -6.61 17.72
C ALA A 61 1.18 -7.73 17.69
N SER A 62 0.69 -8.96 17.55
CA SER A 62 1.53 -10.11 17.23
C SER A 62 2.20 -9.91 15.86
N PRO A 63 3.38 -10.53 15.61
CA PRO A 63 4.08 -10.39 14.34
C PRO A 63 3.21 -10.79 13.13
N GLY A 64 2.38 -11.82 13.28
CA GLY A 64 1.44 -12.26 12.24
C GLY A 64 0.38 -11.20 11.92
N PHE A 65 -0.21 -10.57 12.96
CA PHE A 65 -1.23 -9.54 12.77
C PHE A 65 -0.65 -8.25 12.19
N ALA A 66 0.54 -7.82 12.63
CA ALA A 66 1.24 -6.68 12.04
C ALA A 66 1.51 -6.89 10.53
N ARG A 67 1.99 -8.09 10.16
CA ARG A 67 2.22 -8.45 8.76
C ARG A 67 0.92 -8.44 7.95
N PHE A 68 -0.15 -9.05 8.47
CA PHE A 68 -1.46 -9.05 7.83
C PHE A 68 -1.94 -7.61 7.56
N THR A 69 -1.85 -6.73 8.55
CA THR A 69 -2.23 -5.31 8.42
C THR A 69 -1.42 -4.60 7.34
N LEU A 70 -0.11 -4.83 7.25
CA LEU A 70 0.72 -4.28 6.17
C LEU A 70 0.32 -4.81 4.78
N GLN A 71 0.06 -6.12 4.66
CA GLN A 71 -0.40 -6.71 3.39
C GLN A 71 -1.77 -6.16 3.00
N PHE A 72 -2.68 -6.05 3.96
CA PHE A 72 -4.02 -5.49 3.77
C PHE A 72 -3.95 -4.02 3.32
N LEU A 73 -3.15 -3.18 3.99
CA LEU A 73 -2.89 -1.79 3.58
C LEU A 73 -2.29 -1.70 2.18
N GLY A 74 -1.34 -2.59 1.86
CA GLY A 74 -0.73 -2.68 0.55
C GLY A 74 -1.75 -3.01 -0.55
N VAL A 75 -2.60 -4.01 -0.32
CA VAL A 75 -3.69 -4.39 -1.22
C VAL A 75 -4.71 -3.26 -1.35
N LEU A 76 -5.11 -2.61 -0.26
CA LEU A 76 -6.00 -1.45 -0.31
C LEU A 76 -5.42 -0.31 -1.15
N GLY A 77 -4.12 -0.01 -1.00
CA GLY A 77 -3.44 0.98 -1.82
C GLY A 77 -3.41 0.60 -3.31
N ALA A 78 -3.18 -0.68 -3.60
CA ALA A 78 -3.25 -1.22 -4.95
C ALA A 78 -4.66 -1.11 -5.55
N MET A 79 -5.69 -1.49 -4.79
CA MET A 79 -7.09 -1.40 -5.21
C MET A 79 -7.58 0.03 -5.37
N SER A 80 -7.03 0.99 -4.62
CA SER A 80 -7.32 2.41 -4.83
C SER A 80 -6.92 2.82 -6.24
N CYS A 81 -5.75 2.38 -6.72
CA CYS A 81 -5.30 2.67 -8.07
C CYS A 81 -6.22 2.06 -9.14
N LEU A 82 -6.80 0.88 -8.89
CA LEU A 82 -7.79 0.26 -9.80
C LEU A 82 -9.10 1.04 -9.84
N ARG A 83 -9.52 1.61 -8.71
CA ARG A 83 -10.73 2.45 -8.62
C ARG A 83 -10.61 3.74 -9.41
N ASP A 84 -9.40 4.30 -9.45
CA ASP A 84 -9.11 5.54 -10.16
C ASP A 84 -8.97 5.34 -11.69
N TRP A 85 -9.16 4.11 -12.21
CA TRP A 85 -9.02 3.81 -13.65
C TRP A 85 -9.99 4.59 -14.53
N ASP A 86 -11.26 4.73 -14.11
CA ASP A 86 -12.26 5.48 -14.90
C ASP A 86 -11.87 6.96 -15.00
N TYR A 87 -11.28 7.54 -13.94
CA TYR A 87 -10.76 8.91 -13.96
C TYR A 87 -9.55 9.04 -14.89
N LEU A 88 -8.62 8.08 -14.86
CA LEU A 88 -7.41 8.11 -15.70
C LEU A 88 -7.73 7.93 -17.20
N LEU A 89 -8.76 7.14 -17.52
CA LEU A 89 -9.20 6.89 -18.91
C LEU A 89 -10.15 7.96 -19.45
N SER A 90 -10.70 8.83 -18.59
CA SER A 90 -11.49 9.97 -19.01
C SER A 90 -10.59 11.15 -19.38
N GLU A 91 -10.90 11.84 -20.48
CA GLU A 91 -10.19 13.06 -20.88
C GLU A 91 -10.56 14.27 -20.00
N ASN A 92 -11.81 14.30 -19.53
CA ASN A 92 -12.36 15.38 -18.73
C ASN A 92 -13.06 14.83 -17.47
N ALA A 93 -12.93 15.55 -16.37
CA ALA A 93 -13.61 15.28 -15.12
C ALA A 93 -14.53 16.45 -14.76
N VAL A 94 -15.78 16.15 -14.38
CA VAL A 94 -16.72 17.18 -13.92
C VAL A 94 -16.54 17.36 -12.42
N ILE A 95 -15.93 18.48 -12.02
CA ILE A 95 -15.72 18.84 -10.62
C ILE A 95 -16.53 20.12 -10.36
N ASN A 96 -17.47 20.06 -9.41
CA ASN A 96 -18.37 21.18 -9.09
C ASN A 96 -19.14 21.73 -10.31
N GLY A 97 -19.53 20.87 -11.25
CA GLY A 97 -20.28 21.26 -12.46
C GLY A 97 -19.44 21.89 -13.57
N GLN A 98 -18.12 22.00 -13.41
CA GLN A 98 -17.21 22.44 -14.46
C GLN A 98 -16.42 21.27 -15.03
N SER A 99 -16.32 21.21 -16.37
CA SER A 99 -15.46 20.26 -17.06
C SER A 99 -14.01 20.73 -16.95
N ILE A 100 -13.19 19.97 -16.23
CA ILE A 100 -11.76 20.20 -16.07
C ILE A 100 -11.03 19.03 -16.73
N LEU A 101 -9.94 19.29 -17.45
CA LEU A 101 -9.13 18.20 -18.01
C LEU A 101 -8.61 17.29 -16.89
N SER A 102 -8.69 15.98 -17.13
CA SER A 102 -8.06 15.00 -16.25
C SER A 102 -6.54 15.12 -16.29
N ASP A 103 -5.85 14.50 -15.34
CA ASP A 103 -4.38 14.51 -15.31
C ASP A 103 -3.76 13.89 -16.59
N THR A 104 -4.41 12.87 -17.17
CA THR A 104 -3.99 12.27 -18.45
C THR A 104 -4.36 13.14 -19.65
N GLY A 105 -5.47 13.89 -19.59
CA GLY A 105 -5.82 14.91 -20.57
C GLY A 105 -4.85 16.11 -20.57
N GLN A 106 -4.37 16.52 -19.40
CA GLN A 106 -3.32 17.55 -19.29
C GLN A 106 -1.99 17.06 -19.88
N ILE A 107 -1.64 15.79 -19.67
CA ILE A 107 -0.46 15.17 -20.29
C ILE A 107 -0.59 15.16 -21.82
N GLU A 108 -1.75 14.76 -22.34
CA GLU A 108 -2.05 14.82 -23.78
C GLU A 108 -1.84 16.23 -24.35
N ALA A 109 -2.31 17.27 -23.65
CA ALA A 109 -2.16 18.66 -24.08
C ALA A 109 -0.70 19.17 -24.14
N VAL A 110 0.20 18.60 -23.32
CA VAL A 110 1.61 19.08 -23.21
C VAL A 110 2.58 18.22 -24.02
N LEU A 111 2.45 16.89 -23.94
CA LEU A 111 3.40 15.93 -24.49
C LEU A 111 2.93 15.35 -25.84
N GLY A 112 1.68 15.59 -26.21
CA GLY A 112 1.03 14.91 -27.33
C GLY A 112 0.76 13.43 -27.01
N LEU A 113 0.14 12.73 -27.97
CA LEU A 113 -0.42 11.37 -27.86
C LEU A 113 -1.73 11.31 -27.05
N PRO A 114 -2.69 10.44 -27.44
CA PRO A 114 -4.00 10.36 -26.80
C PRO A 114 -3.92 9.99 -25.31
N HIS A 115 -4.77 10.58 -24.47
CA HIS A 115 -4.84 10.30 -23.03
C HIS A 115 -4.96 8.81 -22.69
N TRP A 116 -5.66 8.00 -23.50
CA TRP A 116 -5.81 6.56 -23.24
C TRP A 116 -4.48 5.80 -23.26
N LEU A 117 -3.50 6.26 -24.04
CA LEU A 117 -2.16 5.65 -24.12
C LEU A 117 -1.37 5.95 -22.85
N TRP A 118 -1.43 7.20 -22.37
CA TRP A 118 -0.84 7.62 -21.10
C TRP A 118 -1.50 6.93 -19.90
N ALA A 119 -2.83 6.85 -19.91
CA ALA A 119 -3.61 6.12 -18.92
C ALA A 119 -3.19 4.64 -18.90
N GLY A 120 -3.15 3.98 -20.07
CA GLY A 120 -2.70 2.59 -20.22
C GLY A 120 -1.30 2.35 -19.67
N LEU A 121 -0.36 3.27 -19.91
CA LEU A 121 1.01 3.18 -19.38
C LEU A 121 1.05 3.25 -17.84
N ILE A 122 0.30 4.20 -17.25
CA ILE A 122 0.21 4.38 -15.79
C ILE A 122 -0.45 3.16 -15.14
N ILE A 123 -1.50 2.64 -15.77
CA ILE A 123 -2.23 1.46 -15.33
C ILE A 123 -1.34 0.23 -15.39
N ALA A 124 -0.67 -0.02 -16.52
CA ALA A 124 0.22 -1.16 -16.70
C ALA A 124 1.39 -1.13 -15.71
N THR A 125 2.02 0.04 -15.53
CA THR A 125 3.12 0.21 -14.57
C THR A 125 2.65 -0.04 -13.14
N SER A 126 1.49 0.51 -12.76
CA SER A 126 0.90 0.28 -11.44
C SER A 126 0.55 -1.18 -11.20
N ALA A 127 -0.04 -1.86 -12.19
CA ALA A 127 -0.35 -3.28 -12.14
C ALA A 127 0.91 -4.16 -12.04
N LEU A 128 1.97 -3.83 -12.77
CA LEU A 128 3.26 -4.53 -12.68
C LEU A 128 3.88 -4.37 -11.30
N MET A 129 3.88 -3.16 -10.74
CA MET A 129 4.43 -2.92 -9.40
C MET A 129 3.67 -3.69 -8.32
N VAL A 130 2.34 -3.64 -8.36
CA VAL A 130 1.47 -4.39 -7.43
C VAL A 130 1.65 -5.89 -7.62
N GLY A 131 1.62 -6.38 -8.86
CA GLY A 131 1.76 -7.79 -9.20
C GLY A 131 3.12 -8.37 -8.79
N ALA A 132 4.21 -7.62 -9.01
CA ALA A 132 5.54 -7.99 -8.55
C ALA A 132 5.63 -8.04 -7.02
N ALA A 133 5.04 -7.05 -6.34
CA ALA A 133 5.04 -7.01 -4.89
C ALA A 133 4.20 -8.15 -4.27
N LEU A 134 3.04 -8.46 -4.85
CA LEU A 134 2.23 -9.61 -4.46
C LEU A 134 2.95 -10.94 -4.73
N LYS A 135 3.56 -11.12 -5.91
CA LYS A 135 4.36 -12.31 -6.24
C LYS A 135 5.50 -12.51 -5.25
N TYR A 136 6.17 -11.43 -4.86
CA TYR A 136 7.24 -11.45 -3.86
C TYR A 136 6.70 -11.82 -2.47
N ALA A 137 5.57 -11.24 -2.06
CA ALA A 137 4.92 -11.54 -0.77
C ALA A 137 4.32 -12.96 -0.71
N LEU A 138 3.90 -13.55 -1.83
CA LEU A 138 3.35 -14.91 -1.91
C LEU A 138 4.43 -16.00 -2.02
N ALA A 139 5.66 -15.66 -2.43
CA ALA A 139 6.79 -16.60 -2.53
C ALA A 139 7.36 -17.08 -1.16
N GLU A 140 6.56 -16.92 -0.11
CA GLU A 140 6.83 -17.09 1.33
C GLU A 140 7.14 -18.54 1.78
N SER A 141 7.33 -19.49 0.86
CA SER A 141 7.90 -20.81 1.22
C SER A 141 9.31 -20.71 1.82
N ARG A 142 9.96 -19.54 1.72
CA ARG A 142 11.30 -19.26 2.27
C ARG A 142 11.31 -18.73 3.71
N LEU A 143 10.15 -18.42 4.30
CA LEU A 143 10.05 -17.78 5.63
C LEU A 143 9.64 -18.74 6.75
N ARG A 144 9.71 -20.06 6.48
CA ARG A 144 9.71 -21.06 7.56
C ARG A 144 10.94 -20.81 8.44
N PRO A 145 10.79 -20.66 9.77
CA PRO A 145 11.94 -20.65 10.65
C PRO A 145 12.77 -21.90 10.39
N PRO A 146 14.11 -21.83 10.47
CA PRO A 146 14.93 -23.03 10.33
C PRO A 146 14.39 -24.11 11.28
N PRO A 147 14.32 -25.39 10.84
CA PRO A 147 13.81 -26.45 11.69
C PRO A 147 14.52 -26.39 13.04
N ARG A 148 13.75 -26.41 14.13
CA ARG A 148 14.31 -26.40 15.50
C ARG A 148 15.38 -27.48 15.57
N LYS A 149 16.63 -27.09 15.88
CA LYS A 149 17.69 -28.07 16.16
C LYS A 149 17.13 -29.04 17.21
N PRO A 150 17.11 -30.36 16.94
CA PRO A 150 16.65 -31.31 17.92
C PRO A 150 17.50 -31.15 19.20
N PRO A 151 16.91 -31.28 20.40
CA PRO A 151 17.67 -31.20 21.63
C PRO A 151 18.81 -32.21 21.59
N ALA A 152 19.98 -31.83 22.11
CA ALA A 152 21.21 -32.63 22.04
C ALA A 152 21.01 -34.09 22.55
N ASN A 153 20.04 -34.29 23.44
CA ASN A 153 19.66 -35.60 23.98
C ASN A 153 19.12 -36.57 22.94
N VAL A 154 18.62 -36.12 21.78
CA VAL A 154 18.09 -37.00 20.71
C VAL A 154 19.22 -37.66 19.90
N LEU A 155 20.43 -37.08 19.92
CA LEU A 155 21.60 -37.64 19.22
C LEU A 155 22.24 -38.81 19.98
N GLN A 156 21.90 -39.01 21.25
CA GLN A 156 22.46 -40.07 22.08
C GLN A 156 21.75 -41.43 21.91
N PHE A 157 20.58 -41.47 21.26
CA PHE A 157 19.78 -42.69 21.07
C PHE A 157 20.02 -43.39 19.73
N ARG A 158 20.99 -42.94 18.93
CA ARG A 158 21.47 -43.69 17.75
C ARG A 158 22.85 -44.27 18.07
N ARG A 159 22.87 -45.42 18.73
CA ARG A 159 23.98 -46.38 18.69
C ARG A 159 23.45 -47.69 18.17
#